data_AF-A0A3N0CPZ5-F1
#
_entry.id   AF-A0A3N0CPZ5-F1
#
_cell.length_a   1.000
_cell.length_b   1.000
_cell.length_c   1.000
_cell.angle_alpha   90.00
_cell.angle_beta   90.00
_cell.angle_gamma   90.00
#
_symmetry.space_group_name_H-M   'P 1'
#
loop_
_entity.id
_entity.type
_entity.pdbx_description
1 polymer ?
#
loop_
_entity_poly.entity_id
_entity_poly.type
_entity_poly.pdbx_seq_one_letter_code
_entity_poly.pdbx_strand_id
1 'polypeptide(L)'
;MSGPKSGTASGTESPARLPKDVVRDVVEQGRAESSLIDAAAVPQPRTVKGRATLVQIKEAGRVVFQRDGYVHARVADIAAEAGLSNGAFYRYFTDKEHLMLVILDDFLRQYRDYIRVPFNPDRPLASIQASYERYLEFYREHVDLMTLMNQASQVVEEVRTLWLSSAAEVYARMARLLKRCQDLGMLRDGVQIELIAPLLGGMIEQYANLTYVHNAHEVSDPAVVAEQITAMWVSGVLKNVDR
;
A
#
# COMPACT_ATOMS: atom_id res chain seq x y z
N MET A 1 -17.44 3.31 -63.64
CA MET A 1 -17.02 4.47 -62.82
C MET A 1 -17.87 4.43 -61.56
N SER A 2 -17.58 3.67 -60.51
CA SER A 2 -16.44 3.72 -59.55
C SER A 2 -16.18 5.13 -59.01
N GLY A 3 -16.74 5.40 -57.82
CA GLY A 3 -16.48 6.53 -56.92
C GLY A 3 -17.03 6.18 -55.52
N PRO A 4 -16.35 6.54 -54.43
CA PRO A 4 -16.21 5.69 -53.24
C PRO A 4 -17.31 5.82 -52.18
N LYS A 5 -17.54 4.73 -51.44
CA LYS A 5 -18.33 4.68 -50.20
C LYS A 5 -17.54 5.37 -49.07
N SER A 6 -18.09 6.43 -48.51
CA SER A 6 -17.64 7.04 -47.26
C SER A 6 -18.10 6.18 -46.08
N GLY A 7 -17.14 5.50 -45.45
CA GLY A 7 -17.26 5.07 -44.06
C GLY A 7 -16.72 6.18 -43.16
N THR A 8 -17.42 6.46 -42.06
CA THR A 8 -16.87 6.78 -40.72
C THR A 8 -17.96 7.39 -39.83
N ALA A 9 -18.32 6.66 -38.77
CA ALA A 9 -18.70 7.17 -37.44
C ALA A 9 -18.78 5.91 -36.56
N SER A 10 -17.64 5.39 -36.08
CA SER A 10 -17.04 5.78 -34.78
C SER A 10 -18.12 6.03 -33.73
N GLY A 11 -18.69 4.94 -33.22
CA GLY A 11 -19.36 4.94 -31.93
C GLY A 11 -18.29 5.11 -30.86
N THR A 12 -18.07 6.34 -30.43
CA THR A 12 -17.37 6.61 -29.17
C THR A 12 -18.32 6.20 -28.05
N GLU A 13 -18.23 4.94 -27.62
CA GLU A 13 -18.76 4.58 -26.30
C GLU A 13 -18.05 5.46 -25.27
N SER A 14 -18.82 6.37 -24.69
CA SER A 14 -18.40 7.13 -23.52
C SER A 14 -18.00 6.12 -22.44
N PRO A 15 -16.78 6.16 -21.89
CA PRO A 15 -16.36 5.18 -20.89
C PRO A 15 -17.35 5.23 -19.73
N ALA A 16 -17.88 4.06 -19.38
CA ALA A 16 -18.86 3.89 -18.32
C ALA A 16 -18.38 4.64 -17.06
N ARG A 17 -19.22 5.54 -16.55
CA ARG A 17 -18.97 6.21 -15.27
C ARG A 17 -18.74 5.13 -14.22
N LEU A 18 -17.54 5.11 -13.63
CA LEU A 18 -17.26 4.29 -12.46
C LEU A 18 -18.32 4.61 -11.38
N PRO A 19 -18.92 3.59 -10.73
CA PRO A 19 -19.90 3.82 -9.68
C PRO A 19 -19.28 4.69 -8.57
N LYS A 20 -20.10 5.55 -7.96
CA LYS A 20 -19.64 6.61 -7.04
C LYS A 20 -18.89 6.10 -5.80
N ASP A 21 -18.96 4.79 -5.54
CA ASP A 21 -18.53 4.18 -4.30
C ASP A 21 -17.42 3.12 -4.46
N VAL A 22 -16.73 3.04 -5.62
CA VAL A 22 -15.67 2.02 -5.86
C VAL A 22 -14.66 1.94 -4.72
N VAL A 23 -14.22 3.08 -4.17
CA VAL A 23 -13.28 3.08 -3.05
C VAL A 23 -13.93 2.50 -1.80
N ARG A 24 -15.19 2.84 -1.50
CA ARG A 24 -15.92 2.30 -0.35
C ARG A 24 -16.20 0.81 -0.52
N ASP A 25 -16.57 0.37 -1.71
CA ASP A 25 -16.80 -1.03 -2.04
C ASP A 25 -15.50 -1.84 -1.95
N VAL A 26 -14.37 -1.29 -2.42
CA VAL A 26 -13.04 -1.89 -2.25
C VAL A 26 -12.60 -1.89 -0.79
N VAL A 27 -12.93 -0.87 0.01
CA VAL A 27 -12.68 -0.85 1.47
C VAL A 27 -13.52 -1.91 2.19
N GLU A 28 -14.81 -2.03 1.84
CA GLU A 28 -15.76 -2.95 2.47
C GLU A 28 -15.49 -4.41 2.06
N GLN A 29 -15.26 -4.67 0.77
CA GLN A 29 -14.82 -5.98 0.26
C GLN A 29 -13.43 -6.32 0.76
N GLY A 30 -12.48 -5.40 0.73
CA GLY A 30 -11.13 -5.60 1.24
C GLY A 30 -11.09 -5.90 2.74
N ARG A 31 -11.91 -5.25 3.57
CA ARG A 31 -12.05 -5.60 4.99
C ARG A 31 -12.67 -6.97 5.22
N ALA A 32 -13.69 -7.34 4.43
CA ALA A 32 -14.33 -8.64 4.54
C ALA A 32 -13.38 -9.76 4.08
N GLU A 33 -12.68 -9.57 2.98
CA GLU A 33 -11.75 -10.52 2.39
C GLU A 33 -10.41 -10.57 3.13
N SER A 34 -9.87 -9.46 3.65
CA SER A 34 -8.71 -9.46 4.55
C SER A 34 -8.98 -10.23 5.86
N SER A 35 -10.25 -10.41 6.25
CA SER A 35 -10.65 -11.28 7.35
C SER A 35 -10.74 -12.77 6.94
N LEU A 36 -10.81 -13.04 5.63
CA LEU A 36 -10.83 -14.38 5.01
C LEU A 36 -9.44 -14.83 4.53
N ILE A 37 -8.44 -13.93 4.42
CA ILE A 37 -7.06 -14.31 4.14
C ILE A 37 -6.53 -15.12 5.32
N ASP A 38 -6.25 -16.40 5.06
CA ASP A 38 -5.86 -17.42 6.04
C ASP A 38 -4.43 -17.21 6.62
N ALA A 39 -3.93 -15.97 6.65
CA ALA A 39 -2.76 -15.58 7.45
C ALA A 39 -2.98 -15.89 8.95
N ALA A 40 -4.24 -16.04 9.37
CA ALA A 40 -4.65 -16.47 10.70
C ALA A 40 -4.46 -17.98 10.97
N ALA A 41 -4.22 -18.82 9.95
CA ALA A 41 -4.11 -20.28 10.12
C ALA A 41 -2.69 -20.78 10.44
N VAL A 42 -1.69 -19.91 10.56
CA VAL A 42 -0.34 -20.33 10.95
C VAL A 42 -0.37 -20.90 12.38
N PRO A 43 0.06 -22.15 12.59
CA PRO A 43 0.09 -22.75 13.92
C PRO A 43 0.94 -21.93 14.89
N GLN A 44 0.34 -21.45 15.98
CA GLN A 44 1.02 -20.63 17.00
C GLN A 44 1.79 -21.51 17.99
N PRO A 45 3.12 -21.60 17.92
CA PRO A 45 3.86 -22.60 18.67
C PRO A 45 4.00 -22.20 20.13
N ARG A 46 3.66 -23.12 21.03
CA ARG A 46 3.71 -22.88 22.48
C ARG A 46 5.14 -22.97 23.04
N THR A 47 6.04 -23.65 22.35
CA THR A 47 7.45 -23.81 22.78
C THR A 47 8.33 -22.68 22.27
N VAL A 48 9.38 -22.33 23.03
CA VAL A 48 10.39 -21.32 22.62
C VAL A 48 11.03 -21.72 21.29
N LYS A 49 11.42 -22.99 21.16
CA LYS A 49 11.99 -23.54 19.93
C LYS A 49 11.04 -23.39 18.74
N GLY A 50 9.75 -23.71 18.93
CA GLY A 50 8.76 -23.62 17.87
C GLY A 50 8.56 -22.18 17.37
N ARG A 51 8.54 -21.20 18.27
CA ARG A 51 8.46 -19.77 17.90
C ARG A 51 9.72 -19.30 17.17
N ALA A 52 10.89 -19.69 17.64
CA ALA A 52 12.15 -19.38 16.97
C ALA A 52 12.19 -19.97 15.55
N THR A 53 11.74 -21.21 15.37
CA THR A 53 11.64 -21.83 14.03
C THR A 53 10.66 -21.10 13.12
N LEU A 54 9.51 -20.64 13.63
CA LEU A 54 8.55 -19.85 12.84
C LEU A 54 9.19 -18.54 12.36
N VAL A 55 9.88 -17.82 13.25
CA VAL A 55 10.61 -16.59 12.88
C VAL A 55 11.70 -16.89 11.85
N GLN A 56 12.47 -17.96 12.03
CA GLN A 56 13.52 -18.36 11.07
C GLN A 56 12.96 -18.63 9.67
N ILE A 57 11.83 -19.33 9.55
CA ILE A 57 11.21 -19.60 8.24
C ILE A 57 10.75 -18.30 7.59
N LYS A 58 10.19 -17.35 8.36
CA LYS A 58 9.78 -16.04 7.85
C LYS A 58 10.94 -15.22 7.33
N GLU A 59 12.03 -15.12 8.08
CA GLU A 59 13.22 -14.39 7.64
C GLU A 59 13.88 -15.05 6.42
N ALA A 60 14.00 -16.38 6.41
CA ALA A 60 14.47 -17.12 5.25
C ALA A 60 13.58 -16.90 4.02
N GLY A 61 12.26 -16.87 4.21
CA GLY A 61 11.29 -16.54 3.17
C GLY A 61 11.55 -15.16 2.58
N ARG A 62 11.72 -14.13 3.42
CA ARG A 62 12.05 -12.77 2.98
C ARG A 62 13.32 -12.73 2.14
N VAL A 63 14.39 -13.38 2.60
CA VAL A 63 15.68 -13.44 1.88
C VAL A 63 15.51 -14.09 0.51
N VAL A 64 14.83 -15.25 0.45
CA VAL A 64 14.64 -15.97 -0.82
C VAL A 64 13.72 -15.21 -1.77
N PHE A 65 12.62 -14.62 -1.28
CA PHE A 65 11.73 -13.81 -2.12
C PHE A 65 12.42 -12.56 -2.67
N GLN A 66 13.28 -11.92 -1.87
CA GLN A 66 14.05 -10.76 -2.32
C GLN A 66 15.10 -11.16 -3.37
N ARG A 67 15.80 -12.29 -3.17
CA ARG A 67 16.86 -12.76 -4.06
C ARG A 67 16.32 -13.28 -5.40
N ASP A 68 15.28 -14.12 -5.34
CA ASP A 68 14.82 -14.91 -6.49
C ASP A 68 13.50 -14.37 -7.08
N GLY A 69 12.82 -13.45 -6.39
CA GLY A 69 11.46 -13.02 -6.71
C GLY A 69 10.42 -14.09 -6.34
N TYR A 70 9.15 -13.67 -6.25
CA TYR A 70 8.06 -14.59 -5.88
C TYR A 70 7.94 -15.79 -6.83
N VAL A 71 8.01 -15.55 -8.14
CA VAL A 71 7.77 -16.58 -9.17
C VAL A 71 8.80 -17.71 -9.09
N HIS A 72 10.09 -17.38 -8.95
CA HIS A 72 11.16 -18.38 -8.99
C HIS A 72 11.51 -18.99 -7.63
N ALA A 73 11.14 -18.35 -6.51
CA ALA A 73 11.34 -18.90 -5.18
C ALA A 73 10.71 -20.30 -5.03
N ARG A 74 11.41 -21.23 -4.36
CA ARG A 74 10.90 -22.57 -4.04
C ARG A 74 10.96 -22.83 -2.54
N VAL A 75 10.03 -23.66 -2.04
CA VAL A 75 10.01 -24.09 -0.62
C VAL A 75 11.33 -24.75 -0.20
N ALA A 76 11.96 -25.50 -1.10
CA ALA A 76 13.26 -26.13 -0.82
C ALA A 76 14.37 -25.09 -0.57
N ASP A 77 14.38 -24.00 -1.33
CA ASP A 77 15.36 -22.92 -1.17
C ASP A 77 15.13 -22.18 0.16
N ILE A 78 13.87 -21.95 0.54
CA ILE A 78 13.48 -21.33 1.82
C ILE A 78 13.85 -22.22 3.01
N ALA A 79 13.57 -23.52 2.93
CA ALA A 79 13.92 -24.46 3.97
C ALA A 79 15.44 -24.55 4.14
N ALA A 80 16.19 -24.59 3.04
CA ALA A 80 17.65 -24.59 3.06
C ALA A 80 18.22 -23.30 3.66
N GLU A 81 17.70 -22.13 3.27
CA GLU A 81 18.07 -20.82 3.82
C GLU A 81 17.79 -20.75 5.33
N ALA A 82 16.68 -21.35 5.79
CA ALA A 82 16.37 -21.44 7.22
C ALA A 82 17.23 -22.45 8.00
N GLY A 83 18.04 -23.27 7.31
CA GLY A 83 18.76 -24.39 7.92
C GLY A 83 17.84 -25.52 8.42
N LEU A 84 16.71 -25.73 7.74
CA LEU A 84 15.64 -26.65 8.12
C LEU A 84 15.36 -27.68 7.01
N SER A 85 14.64 -28.75 7.34
CA SER A 85 14.11 -29.67 6.33
C SER A 85 12.81 -29.13 5.70
N ASN A 86 12.49 -29.56 4.49
CA ASN A 86 11.19 -29.23 3.87
C ASN A 86 10.02 -29.66 4.77
N GLY A 87 10.11 -30.82 5.43
CA GLY A 87 9.09 -31.27 6.38
C GLY A 87 8.93 -30.32 7.57
N ALA A 88 10.00 -29.64 8.01
CA ALA A 88 9.91 -28.64 9.06
C ALA A 88 9.17 -27.38 8.61
N PHE A 89 9.32 -26.96 7.35
CA PHE A 89 8.56 -25.87 6.74
C PHE A 89 7.06 -26.20 6.71
N TYR A 90 6.71 -27.40 6.21
CA TYR A 90 5.31 -27.82 6.04
C TYR A 90 4.54 -28.02 7.36
N ARG A 91 5.21 -27.94 8.51
CA ARG A 91 4.52 -27.86 9.82
C ARG A 91 3.86 -26.50 10.07
N TYR A 92 4.29 -25.45 9.37
CA TYR A 92 3.84 -24.08 9.59
C TYR A 92 3.10 -23.50 8.40
N PHE A 93 3.55 -23.83 7.18
CA PHE A 93 3.03 -23.24 5.95
C PHE A 93 2.69 -24.34 4.95
N THR A 94 1.60 -24.16 4.21
CA THR A 94 1.13 -25.11 3.18
C THR A 94 2.00 -25.04 1.93
N ASP A 95 2.47 -23.85 1.60
CA ASP A 95 3.28 -23.54 0.42
C ASP A 95 3.98 -22.18 0.61
N LYS A 96 4.69 -21.72 -0.43
CA LYS A 96 5.38 -20.43 -0.41
C LYS A 96 4.42 -19.22 -0.43
N GLU A 97 3.22 -19.38 -0.97
CA GLU A 97 2.24 -18.30 -1.07
C GLU A 97 1.65 -17.98 0.29
N HIS A 98 1.28 -19.00 1.05
CA HIS A 98 0.87 -18.86 2.45
C HIS A 98 1.96 -18.18 3.29
N LEU A 99 3.23 -18.58 3.14
CA LEU A 99 4.33 -17.89 3.82
C LEU A 99 4.43 -16.41 3.41
N MET A 100 4.33 -16.11 2.11
CA MET A 100 4.38 -14.75 1.60
C MET A 100 3.24 -13.88 2.16
N LEU A 101 2.01 -14.39 2.15
CA LEU A 101 0.85 -13.69 2.71
C LEU A 101 1.06 -13.35 4.19
N VAL A 102 1.62 -14.28 4.97
CA VAL A 102 1.91 -14.06 6.39
C VAL A 102 3.00 -13.01 6.58
N ILE A 103 4.07 -13.05 5.78
CA ILE A 103 5.13 -12.03 5.81
C ILE A 103 4.55 -10.65 5.46
N LEU A 104 3.75 -10.56 4.41
CA LEU A 104 3.18 -9.30 3.93
C LEU A 104 2.08 -8.76 4.86
N ASP A 105 1.28 -9.60 5.51
CA ASP A 105 0.32 -9.15 6.52
C ASP A 105 1.02 -8.59 7.75
N ASP A 106 2.04 -9.29 8.26
CA ASP A 106 2.85 -8.79 9.40
C ASP A 106 3.56 -7.49 9.07
N PHE A 107 4.03 -7.35 7.83
CA PHE A 107 4.59 -6.11 7.31
C PHE A 107 3.55 -4.98 7.29
N LEU A 108 2.34 -5.23 6.78
CA LEU A 108 1.28 -4.24 6.72
C LEU A 108 0.74 -3.86 8.09
N ARG A 109 0.77 -4.77 9.07
CA ARG A 109 0.47 -4.43 10.48
C ARG A 109 1.49 -3.41 11.01
N GLN A 110 2.77 -3.68 10.83
CA GLN A 110 3.84 -2.76 11.24
C GLN A 110 3.73 -1.40 10.52
N TYR A 111 3.44 -1.42 9.22
CA TYR A 111 3.19 -0.22 8.42
C TYR A 111 2.05 0.62 9.01
N ARG A 112 0.87 0.01 9.25
CA ARG A 112 -0.32 0.70 9.76
C ARG A 112 -0.08 1.36 11.12
N ASP A 113 0.70 0.71 11.97
CA ASP A 113 1.07 1.20 13.30
C ASP A 113 2.11 2.33 13.21
N TYR A 114 3.14 2.17 12.37
CA TYR A 114 4.22 3.15 12.22
C TYR A 114 3.75 4.49 11.66
N ILE A 115 2.93 4.46 10.60
CA ILE A 115 2.43 5.68 9.94
C ILE A 115 1.29 6.37 10.72
N ARG A 116 0.94 5.86 11.90
CA ARG A 116 -0.14 6.42 12.72
C ARG A 116 0.32 7.68 13.43
N VAL A 117 0.11 8.82 12.77
CA VAL A 117 0.32 10.14 13.34
C VAL A 117 -0.98 10.68 13.95
N PRO A 118 -1.00 11.08 15.23
CA PRO A 118 -2.13 11.78 15.83
C PRO A 118 -2.39 13.13 15.16
N PHE A 119 -3.66 13.45 14.91
CA PHE A 119 -4.05 14.75 14.39
C PHE A 119 -3.94 15.83 15.47
N ASN A 120 -3.20 16.89 15.18
CA ASN A 120 -3.16 18.12 15.98
C ASN A 120 -4.06 19.19 15.34
N PRO A 121 -5.18 19.59 15.98
CA PRO A 121 -6.09 20.60 15.44
C PRO A 121 -5.45 22.00 15.34
N ASP A 122 -4.45 22.32 16.16
CA ASP A 122 -3.74 23.60 16.13
C ASP A 122 -2.71 23.64 15.00
N ARG A 123 -2.29 22.48 14.50
CA ARG A 123 -1.31 22.32 13.42
C ARG A 123 -1.75 21.24 12.41
N PRO A 124 -2.88 21.45 11.72
CA PRO A 124 -3.47 20.43 10.85
C PRO A 124 -2.58 20.08 9.66
N LEU A 125 -1.93 21.07 9.04
CA LEU A 125 -1.00 20.84 7.93
C LEU A 125 0.26 20.09 8.37
N ALA A 126 0.79 20.42 9.55
CA ALA A 126 1.93 19.69 10.12
C ALA A 126 1.56 18.22 10.40
N SER A 127 0.30 17.93 10.74
CA SER A 127 -0.17 16.55 10.95
C SER A 127 -0.21 15.75 9.65
N ILE A 128 -0.60 16.39 8.54
CA ILE A 128 -0.58 15.79 7.19
C ILE A 128 0.87 15.55 6.76
N GLN A 129 1.73 16.58 6.86
CA GLN A 129 3.14 16.49 6.53
C GLN A 129 3.84 15.36 7.31
N ALA A 130 3.64 15.30 8.63
CA ALA A 130 4.23 14.24 9.45
C ALA A 130 3.73 12.83 9.05
N SER A 131 2.48 12.70 8.58
CA SER A 131 1.97 11.42 8.08
C SER A 131 2.69 10.98 6.79
N TYR A 132 2.95 11.94 5.90
CA TYR A 132 3.69 11.71 4.65
C TYR A 132 5.17 11.45 4.85
N GLU A 133 5.80 12.16 5.78
CA GLU A 133 7.19 11.92 6.18
C GLU A 133 7.36 10.48 6.69
N ARG A 134 6.51 10.05 7.64
CA ARG A 134 6.50 8.68 8.17
C ARG A 134 6.25 7.62 7.10
N TYR A 135 5.39 7.92 6.13
CA TYR A 135 5.17 7.02 5.00
C TYR A 135 6.45 6.83 4.18
N LEU A 136 7.15 7.92 3.84
CA LEU A 136 8.38 7.90 3.04
C LEU A 136 9.55 7.25 3.78
N GLU A 137 9.70 7.52 5.08
CA GLU A 137 10.68 6.85 5.95
C GLU A 137 10.47 5.34 5.95
N PHE A 138 9.24 4.91 6.24
CA PHE A 138 8.90 3.49 6.28
C PHE A 138 9.10 2.81 4.93
N TYR A 139 8.69 3.46 3.83
CA TYR A 139 8.89 2.91 2.49
C TYR A 139 10.37 2.71 2.18
N ARG A 140 11.21 3.69 2.52
CA ARG A 140 12.66 3.63 2.31
C ARG A 140 13.30 2.49 3.12
N GLU A 141 12.93 2.35 4.39
CA GLU A 141 13.47 1.33 5.29
C GLU A 141 13.05 -0.09 4.89
N HIS A 142 11.94 -0.23 4.16
CA HIS A 142 11.35 -1.52 3.81
C HIS A 142 11.13 -1.69 2.30
N VAL A 143 12.06 -1.18 1.50
CA VAL A 143 11.93 -1.21 0.03
C VAL A 143 11.82 -2.64 -0.52
N ASP A 144 12.50 -3.60 0.13
CA ASP A 144 12.47 -5.03 -0.20
C ASP A 144 11.05 -5.59 -0.17
N LEU A 145 10.32 -5.31 0.92
CA LEU A 145 8.95 -5.78 1.11
C LEU A 145 7.95 -4.98 0.30
N MET A 146 8.18 -3.69 0.08
CA MET A 146 7.37 -2.87 -0.83
C MET A 146 7.49 -3.37 -2.28
N THR A 147 8.70 -3.69 -2.74
CA THR A 147 8.92 -4.28 -4.06
C THR A 147 8.23 -5.64 -4.17
N LEU A 148 8.37 -6.51 -3.17
CA LEU A 148 7.70 -7.82 -3.16
C LEU A 148 6.18 -7.68 -3.22
N MET A 149 5.59 -6.80 -2.40
CA MET A 149 4.16 -6.50 -2.42
C MET A 149 3.69 -6.05 -3.80
N ASN A 150 4.41 -5.11 -4.42
CA ASN A 150 4.08 -4.59 -5.75
C ASN A 150 4.11 -5.70 -6.81
N GLN A 151 5.14 -6.54 -6.82
CA GLN A 151 5.28 -7.64 -7.79
C GLN A 151 4.22 -8.73 -7.56
N ALA A 152 4.03 -9.16 -6.31
CA ALA A 152 3.13 -10.25 -5.97
C ALA A 152 1.65 -9.87 -6.18
N SER A 153 1.26 -8.61 -5.94
CA SER A 153 -0.11 -8.14 -6.20
C SER A 153 -0.53 -8.19 -7.67
N GLN A 154 0.41 -8.31 -8.61
CA GLN A 154 0.11 -8.47 -10.03
C GLN A 154 -0.24 -9.92 -10.42
N VAL A 155 0.13 -10.89 -9.58
CA VAL A 155 0.04 -12.33 -9.91
C VAL A 155 -0.67 -13.17 -8.85
N VAL A 156 -0.84 -12.67 -7.63
CA VAL A 156 -1.56 -13.33 -6.52
C VAL A 156 -2.71 -12.44 -6.09
N GLU A 157 -3.93 -12.97 -6.19
CA GLU A 157 -5.17 -12.25 -5.89
C GLU A 157 -5.23 -11.82 -4.43
N GLU A 158 -4.87 -12.73 -3.53
CA GLU A 158 -4.90 -12.56 -2.09
C GLU A 158 -3.95 -11.44 -1.65
N VAL A 159 -2.79 -11.32 -2.30
CA VAL A 159 -1.85 -10.21 -2.07
C VAL A 159 -2.43 -8.90 -2.59
N ARG A 160 -3.08 -8.93 -3.76
CA ARG A 160 -3.76 -7.74 -4.30
C ARG A 160 -4.85 -7.25 -3.36
N THR A 161 -5.72 -8.14 -2.87
CA THR A 161 -6.75 -7.81 -1.90
C THR A 161 -6.14 -7.26 -0.61
N LEU A 162 -5.10 -7.90 -0.08
CA LEU A 162 -4.40 -7.43 1.12
C LEU A 162 -3.82 -6.01 0.96
N TRP A 163 -3.22 -5.73 -0.20
CA TRP A 163 -2.70 -4.41 -0.55
C TRP A 163 -3.81 -3.36 -0.66
N LEU A 164 -4.85 -3.63 -1.46
CA LEU A 164 -5.96 -2.70 -1.68
C LEU A 164 -6.68 -2.36 -0.37
N SER A 165 -6.87 -3.35 0.49
CA SER A 165 -7.47 -3.17 1.83
C SER A 165 -6.64 -2.23 2.69
N SER A 166 -5.31 -2.35 2.65
CA SER A 166 -4.42 -1.48 3.41
C SER A 166 -4.39 -0.06 2.86
N ALA A 167 -4.33 0.10 1.53
CA ALA A 167 -4.40 1.40 0.88
C ALA A 167 -5.72 2.12 1.20
N ALA A 168 -6.84 1.41 1.12
CA ALA A 168 -8.17 1.86 1.52
C ALA A 168 -8.22 2.46 2.93
N GLU A 169 -7.60 1.80 3.92
CA GLU A 169 -7.56 2.30 5.29
C GLU A 169 -6.74 3.58 5.45
N VAL A 170 -5.63 3.68 4.71
CA VAL A 170 -4.77 4.88 4.66
C VAL A 170 -5.52 6.05 4.03
N TYR A 171 -6.17 5.84 2.89
CA TYR A 171 -6.95 6.88 2.23
C TYR A 171 -8.14 7.32 3.07
N ALA A 172 -8.83 6.39 3.74
CA ALA A 172 -9.91 6.73 4.66
C ALA A 172 -9.40 7.57 5.85
N ARG A 173 -8.17 7.32 6.33
CA ARG A 173 -7.52 8.15 7.36
C ARG A 173 -7.26 9.56 6.84
N MET A 174 -6.71 9.68 5.63
CA MET A 174 -6.49 10.98 4.99
C MET A 174 -7.80 11.74 4.79
N ALA A 175 -8.85 11.09 4.28
CA ALA A 175 -10.16 11.69 4.12
C ALA A 175 -10.74 12.24 5.44
N ARG A 176 -10.53 11.53 6.56
CA ARG A 176 -10.92 12.05 7.90
C ARG A 176 -10.12 13.28 8.32
N LEU A 177 -8.82 13.35 8.01
CA LEU A 177 -8.00 14.53 8.27
C LEU A 177 -8.47 15.72 7.43
N LEU A 178 -8.74 15.50 6.15
CA LEU A 178 -9.29 16.50 5.24
C LEU A 178 -10.66 17.00 5.70
N LYS A 179 -11.52 16.09 6.18
CA LYS A 179 -12.82 16.46 6.74
C LYS A 179 -12.68 17.38 7.95
N ARG A 180 -11.75 17.10 8.86
CA ARG A 180 -11.46 18.01 9.98
C ARG A 180 -10.97 19.37 9.51
N CYS A 181 -10.12 19.43 8.48
CA CYS A 181 -9.69 20.70 7.88
C CYS A 181 -10.87 21.46 7.26
N GLN A 182 -11.85 20.76 6.67
CA GLN A 182 -13.07 21.36 6.15
C GLN A 182 -13.93 21.94 7.27
N ASP A 183 -14.12 21.19 8.35
CA ASP A 183 -14.90 21.63 9.51
C ASP A 183 -14.27 22.84 10.22
N LEU A 184 -12.93 22.99 10.12
CA LEU A 184 -12.17 24.17 10.54
C LEU A 184 -12.22 25.33 9.52
N GLY A 185 -12.96 25.20 8.42
CA GLY A 185 -13.11 26.24 7.40
C GLY A 185 -11.88 26.46 6.53
N MET A 186 -10.91 25.53 6.54
CA MET A 186 -9.63 25.70 5.85
C MET A 186 -9.70 25.36 4.35
N LEU A 187 -10.62 24.47 3.95
CA LEU A 187 -10.72 24.04 2.55
C LEU A 187 -11.55 25.03 1.72
N ARG A 188 -11.17 25.20 0.45
CA ARG A 188 -11.99 25.95 -0.52
C ARG A 188 -13.37 25.32 -0.68
N ASP A 189 -14.33 26.14 -1.10
CA ASP A 189 -15.67 25.65 -1.38
C ASP A 189 -15.64 24.73 -2.61
N GLY A 190 -16.47 23.69 -2.61
CA GLY A 190 -16.56 22.71 -3.70
C GLY A 190 -15.48 21.61 -3.70
N VAL A 191 -14.59 21.57 -2.70
CA VAL A 191 -13.63 20.47 -2.55
C VAL A 191 -14.34 19.15 -2.25
N GLN A 192 -14.16 18.17 -3.14
CA GLN A 192 -14.66 16.80 -2.97
C GLN A 192 -13.59 15.95 -2.27
N ILE A 193 -13.76 15.72 -0.97
CA ILE A 193 -12.76 15.07 -0.11
C ILE A 193 -12.48 13.63 -0.58
N GLU A 194 -13.52 12.93 -1.01
CA GLU A 194 -13.49 11.54 -1.46
C GLU A 194 -12.67 11.38 -2.75
N LEU A 195 -12.62 12.42 -3.60
CA LEU A 195 -11.79 12.46 -4.80
C LEU A 195 -10.36 12.90 -4.47
N ILE A 196 -10.19 13.92 -3.63
CA ILE A 196 -8.89 14.51 -3.33
C ILE A 196 -8.02 13.59 -2.47
N ALA A 197 -8.60 12.86 -1.50
CA ALA A 197 -7.85 11.96 -0.62
C ALA A 197 -7.05 10.88 -1.37
N PRO A 198 -7.61 10.11 -2.32
CA PRO A 198 -6.84 9.11 -3.08
C PRO A 198 -5.87 9.76 -4.07
N LEU A 199 -6.20 10.91 -4.68
CA LEU A 199 -5.27 11.62 -5.56
C LEU A 199 -4.00 12.04 -4.80
N LEU A 200 -4.19 12.56 -3.60
CA LEU A 200 -3.11 12.91 -2.68
C LEU A 200 -2.22 11.72 -2.31
N GLY A 201 -2.86 10.61 -1.91
CA GLY A 201 -2.14 9.38 -1.58
C GLY A 201 -1.36 8.84 -2.78
N GLY A 202 -1.98 8.85 -3.97
CA GLY A 202 -1.36 8.37 -5.20
C GLY A 202 -0.10 9.16 -5.58
N MET A 203 -0.07 10.48 -5.36
CA MET A 203 1.12 11.29 -5.67
C MET A 203 2.34 10.87 -4.85
N ILE A 204 2.17 10.68 -3.53
CA ILE A 204 3.28 10.29 -2.66
C ILE A 204 3.68 8.83 -2.85
N GLU A 205 2.70 7.94 -3.08
CA GLU A 205 2.95 6.53 -3.35
C GLU A 205 3.71 6.33 -4.65
N GLN A 206 3.29 7.03 -5.72
CA GLN A 206 3.98 6.97 -7.00
C GLN A 206 5.39 7.56 -6.94
N TYR A 207 5.58 8.67 -6.22
CA TYR A 207 6.91 9.23 -5.97
C TYR A 207 7.81 8.23 -5.24
N ALA A 208 7.32 7.61 -4.16
CA ALA A 208 8.07 6.63 -3.39
C ALA A 208 8.43 5.40 -4.24
N ASN A 209 7.49 4.89 -5.03
CA ASN A 209 7.72 3.76 -5.93
C ASN A 209 8.79 4.10 -6.98
N LEU A 210 8.65 5.21 -7.71
CA LEU A 210 9.62 5.61 -8.74
C LEU A 210 11.01 5.86 -8.14
N THR A 211 11.07 6.48 -6.96
CA THR A 211 12.33 6.84 -6.32
C THR A 211 13.02 5.63 -5.71
N TYR A 212 12.34 4.86 -4.87
CA TYR A 212 12.99 3.82 -4.07
C TYR A 212 13.01 2.44 -4.76
N VAL A 213 11.96 2.07 -5.49
CA VAL A 213 11.92 0.77 -6.19
C VAL A 213 12.63 0.85 -7.54
N HIS A 214 12.34 1.90 -8.30
CA HIS A 214 12.84 2.03 -9.66
C HIS A 214 14.12 2.86 -9.78
N ASN A 215 14.58 3.49 -8.70
CA ASN A 215 15.76 4.37 -8.69
C ASN A 215 15.69 5.43 -9.81
N ALA A 216 14.48 5.87 -10.16
CA ALA A 216 14.24 6.78 -11.29
C ALA A 216 14.56 8.25 -10.93
N HIS A 217 14.70 8.55 -9.64
CA HIS A 217 14.94 9.88 -9.11
C HIS A 217 16.03 9.86 -8.04
N GLU A 218 16.70 10.98 -7.84
CA GLU A 218 17.60 11.16 -6.70
C GLU A 218 16.82 11.12 -5.37
N VAL A 219 17.39 10.41 -4.40
CA VAL A 219 16.79 10.27 -3.08
C VAL A 219 16.88 11.60 -2.34
N SER A 220 15.74 12.23 -2.10
CA SER A 220 15.61 13.45 -1.29
C SER A 220 15.27 13.13 0.17
N ASP A 221 15.46 14.08 1.08
CA ASP A 221 15.02 13.95 2.47
C ASP A 221 13.49 13.75 2.56
N PRO A 222 12.97 12.71 3.27
CA PRO A 222 11.54 12.48 3.45
C PRO A 222 10.78 13.70 3.94
N ALA A 223 11.36 14.47 4.87
CA ALA A 223 10.72 15.65 5.44
C ALA A 223 10.54 16.74 4.38
N VAL A 224 11.55 16.94 3.51
CA VAL A 224 11.51 17.91 2.41
C VAL A 224 10.45 17.51 1.38
N VAL A 225 10.40 16.23 0.99
CA VAL A 225 9.38 15.74 0.04
C VAL A 225 7.98 15.92 0.63
N ALA A 226 7.77 15.51 1.88
CA ALA A 226 6.50 15.64 2.58
C ALA A 226 6.05 17.11 2.69
N GLU A 227 6.98 18.02 2.98
CA GLU A 227 6.73 19.46 2.97
C GLU A 227 6.28 19.94 1.59
N GLN A 228 7.02 19.61 0.52
CA GLN A 228 6.71 20.08 -0.84
C GLN A 228 5.37 19.55 -1.35
N ILE A 229 5.06 18.28 -1.12
CA ILE A 229 3.76 17.69 -1.48
C ILE A 229 2.63 18.38 -0.70
N THR A 230 2.83 18.60 0.60
CA THR A 230 1.84 19.27 1.44
C THR A 230 1.64 20.73 1.03
N ALA A 231 2.71 21.46 0.72
CA ALA A 231 2.66 22.86 0.30
C ALA A 231 1.98 23.05 -1.07
N MET A 232 2.28 22.17 -2.02
CA MET A 232 1.58 22.13 -3.31
C MET A 232 0.07 21.95 -3.10
N TRP A 233 -0.32 21.07 -2.17
CA TRP A 233 -1.72 20.87 -1.82
C TRP A 233 -2.34 22.07 -1.10
N VAL A 234 -1.62 22.71 -0.18
CA VAL A 234 -2.03 23.95 0.50
C VAL A 234 -2.42 25.01 -0.52
N SER A 235 -1.55 25.24 -1.50
CA SER A 235 -1.78 26.22 -2.57
C SER A 235 -2.96 25.84 -3.49
N GLY A 236 -3.19 24.54 -3.64
CA GLY A 236 -4.14 23.98 -4.59
C GLY A 236 -5.51 23.67 -4.02
N VAL A 237 -5.74 23.67 -2.69
CA VAL A 237 -7.01 23.22 -2.08
C VAL A 237 -7.46 24.05 -0.86
N LEU A 238 -6.55 24.73 -0.16
CA LEU A 238 -6.94 25.59 0.96
C LEU A 238 -7.48 26.94 0.49
N LYS A 239 -8.39 27.52 1.27
CA LYS A 239 -8.75 28.93 1.10
C LYS A 239 -7.46 29.73 1.26
N ASN A 240 -7.21 30.67 0.35
CA ASN A 240 -6.17 31.67 0.57
C ASN A 240 -6.54 32.37 1.89
N VAL A 241 -5.81 32.06 2.95
CA VAL A 241 -5.80 32.91 4.13
C VAL A 241 -4.87 34.04 3.71
N ASP A 242 -5.45 35.17 3.34
CA ASP A 242 -4.69 36.38 3.07
C ASP A 242 -3.72 36.62 4.25
N ARG A 243 -2.46 36.91 3.90
CA ARG A 243 -1.36 37.18 4.82
C ARG A 243 -1.65 38.36 5.73
#